data_AF-T1BSM3-F1
#
_entry.id   AF-T1BSM3-F1
#
_cell.length_a   1.000
_cell.length_b   1.000
_cell.length_c   1.000
_cell.angle_alpha   90.00
_cell.angle_beta   90.00
_cell.angle_gamma   90.00
#
_symmetry.space_group_name_H-M   'P 1'
#
loop_
_entity.id
_entity.type
_entity.pdbx_description
1 polymer ?
#
loop_
_entity_poly.entity_id
_entity_poly.type
_entity_poly.pdbx_seq_one_letter_code
_entity_poly.pdbx_strand_id
1 'polypeptide(L)'
;MSQWPSTKAKRALSALLRLGWTIKRQSGSHRTLAREGWPDFVFAFHDGEELGPRMLARIARHIGPRPETRDARAASHALTTRTDQ
;
A
#
# COMPACT_ATOMS: atom_id res chain seq x y z
N MET A 1 -11.32 -14.50 -8.33
CA MET A 1 -10.59 -13.68 -7.34
C MET A 1 -9.31 -13.22 -7.99
N SER A 2 -9.06 -11.90 -8.08
CA SER A 2 -7.80 -11.38 -8.64
C SER A 2 -6.63 -11.96 -7.84
N GLN A 3 -5.77 -12.74 -8.51
CA GLN A 3 -4.55 -13.28 -7.90
C GLN A 3 -3.55 -12.14 -7.79
N TRP A 4 -3.42 -11.57 -6.59
CA TRP A 4 -2.39 -10.56 -6.34
C TRP A 4 -1.03 -11.27 -6.30
N PRO A 5 -0.10 -10.99 -7.23
CA PRO A 5 1.22 -11.61 -7.19
C PRO A 5 1.98 -11.16 -5.94
N SER A 6 2.83 -12.04 -5.39
CA SER A 6 3.76 -11.65 -4.32
C SER A 6 4.57 -10.43 -4.73
N THR A 7 4.77 -9.48 -3.82
CA THR A 7 5.54 -8.26 -4.10
C THR A 7 6.49 -7.95 -2.95
N LYS A 8 7.70 -7.47 -3.29
CA LYS A 8 8.66 -7.01 -2.28
C LYS A 8 8.09 -5.85 -1.48
N ALA A 9 8.26 -5.87 -0.16
CA ALA A 9 7.79 -4.85 0.76
C ALA A 9 8.29 -3.44 0.36
N LYS A 10 9.54 -3.33 -0.10
CA LYS A 10 10.09 -2.08 -0.63
C LYS A 10 9.23 -1.50 -1.77
N ARG A 11 8.78 -2.33 -2.71
CA ARG A 11 7.93 -1.90 -3.83
C ARG A 11 6.55 -1.46 -3.35
N ALA A 12 5.95 -2.22 -2.43
CA ALA A 12 4.66 -1.84 -1.84
C ALA A 12 4.75 -0.48 -1.15
N LEU A 13 5.80 -0.24 -0.36
CA LEU A 13 6.01 1.07 0.28
C LEU A 13 6.22 2.18 -0.75
N SER A 14 7.07 1.99 -1.75
CA SER A 14 7.28 3.01 -2.79
C SER A 14 5.97 3.39 -3.48
N ALA A 15 5.08 2.43 -3.70
CA ALA A 15 3.77 2.70 -4.29
C ALA A 15 2.84 3.47 -3.34
N LEU A 16 2.85 3.16 -2.03
CA LEU A 16 2.14 3.94 -1.02
C LEU A 16 2.59 5.41 -1.02
N LEU A 17 3.89 5.64 -1.05
CA LEU A 17 4.44 7.00 -1.09
C LEU A 17 4.02 7.76 -2.35
N ARG A 18 3.99 7.09 -3.51
CA ARG A 18 3.49 7.67 -4.78
C ARG A 18 1.99 7.97 -4.75
N LEU A 19 1.21 7.22 -3.97
CA LEU A 19 -0.22 7.46 -3.75
C LEU A 19 -0.51 8.66 -2.83
N GLY A 20 0.53 9.34 -2.32
CA GLY A 20 0.40 10.49 -1.44
C GLY A 20 0.39 10.13 0.04
N TRP A 21 0.76 8.89 0.41
CA TRP A 21 1.10 8.59 1.79
C TRP A 21 2.47 9.16 2.13
N THR A 22 2.65 9.65 3.34
CA THR A 22 3.91 10.21 3.84
C THR A 22 4.35 9.46 5.08
N ILE A 23 5.67 9.34 5.29
CA ILE A 23 6.19 8.72 6.52
C ILE A 23 6.07 9.76 7.63
N LYS A 24 5.14 9.54 8.57
CA LYS A 24 4.94 10.39 9.75
C LYS A 24 5.96 10.09 10.85
N ARG A 25 6.29 8.81 11.04
CA ARG A 25 7.35 8.37 11.97
C ARG A 25 8.01 7.08 11.47
N GLN A 26 9.28 6.88 11.81
CA GLN A 26 9.99 5.63 11.54
C GLN A 26 10.87 5.24 12.72
N SER A 27 10.83 3.96 13.10
CA SER A 27 11.76 3.33 14.05
C SER A 27 12.14 1.94 13.53
N GLY A 28 13.41 1.74 13.17
CA GLY A 28 13.85 0.52 12.50
C GLY A 28 13.06 0.24 11.21
N SER A 29 12.50 -0.97 11.09
CA SER A 29 11.62 -1.39 9.99
C SER A 29 10.18 -0.91 10.13
N HIS A 30 9.78 -0.34 11.27
CA HIS A 30 8.44 0.16 11.50
C HIS A 30 8.31 1.58 10.98
N ARG A 31 7.49 1.77 9.95
CA ARG A 31 7.15 3.07 9.35
C ARG A 31 5.66 3.33 9.58
N THR A 32 5.30 4.43 10.24
CA THR A 32 3.90 4.88 10.28
C THR A 32 3.68 5.88 9.18
N LEU A 33 2.73 5.55 8.33
CA LEU A 33 2.34 6.35 7.18
C LEU A 33 1.08 7.13 7.52
N ALA A 34 1.03 8.38 7.07
CA ALA A 34 -0.14 9.23 7.17
C ALA A 34 -0.56 9.72 5.79
N ARG A 35 -1.85 9.98 5.63
CA ARG A 35 -2.42 10.65 4.47
C ARG A 35 -3.60 11.45 4.94
N GLU A 36 -3.75 12.67 4.43
CA GLU A 36 -4.84 13.55 4.82
C GLU A 36 -6.21 12.89 4.58
N GLY A 37 -7.08 12.93 5.58
CA GLY A 37 -8.41 12.28 5.53
C GLY A 37 -8.38 10.75 5.73
N TRP A 38 -7.22 10.16 6.05
CA TRP A 38 -7.05 8.74 6.33
C TRP A 38 -6.48 8.50 7.74
N PRO A 39 -6.80 7.37 8.38
CA PRO A 39 -6.13 6.95 9.61
C PRO A 39 -4.65 6.60 9.34
N ASP A 40 -3.82 6.79 10.37
CA ASP A 40 -2.42 6.40 10.34
C ASP A 40 -2.29 4.89 10.09
N PHE A 41 -1.43 4.51 9.13
CA PHE A 41 -1.18 3.11 8.76
C PHE A 41 0.24 2.69 9.15
N VAL A 42 0.38 1.62 9.94
CA VAL A 42 1.69 1.09 10.33
C VAL A 42 2.16 0.05 9.33
N PHE A 43 3.23 0.38 8.60
CA PHE A 43 3.97 -0.50 7.70
C PHE A 43 5.23 -1.02 8.39
N ALA A 44 5.20 -2.27 8.84
CA ALA A 44 6.25 -2.90 9.63
C ALA A 44 6.89 -4.09 8.91
N PHE A 45 7.43 -3.84 7.71
CA PHE A 45 8.05 -4.87 6.89
C PHE A 45 9.48 -4.46 6.54
N HIS A 46 10.38 -5.45 6.52
CA HIS A 46 11.73 -5.23 6.04
C HIS A 46 11.73 -5.13 4.51
N ASP A 47 12.58 -4.28 3.93
CA ASP A 47 12.57 -4.00 2.48
C ASP A 47 12.71 -5.26 1.59
N GLY A 48 13.37 -6.31 2.09
CA GLY A 48 13.58 -7.58 1.38
C GLY A 48 12.44 -8.60 1.49
N GLU A 49 11.49 -8.39 2.39
CA GLU A 49 10.37 -9.29 2.62
C GLU A 49 9.41 -9.33 1.43
N GLU A 50 8.75 -10.47 1.28
CA GLU A 50 7.71 -10.66 0.28
C GLU A 50 6.33 -10.63 0.91
N LEU A 51 5.50 -9.74 0.38
CA LEU A 51 4.12 -9.59 0.77
C LEU A 51 3.27 -10.45 -0.15
N GLY A 52 2.74 -11.53 0.42
CA GLY A 52 1.81 -12.40 -0.28
C GLY A 52 0.42 -11.77 -0.49
N PRO A 53 -0.45 -12.42 -1.29
CA PRO A 53 -1.76 -11.90 -1.68
C PRO A 53 -2.65 -11.47 -0.50
N ARG A 54 -2.63 -12.22 0.60
CA ARG A 54 -3.42 -11.90 1.81
C ARG A 54 -2.99 -10.59 2.45
N MET A 55 -1.69 -10.30 2.46
CA MET A 55 -1.16 -9.08 3.04
C MET A 55 -1.42 -7.89 2.15
N LEU A 56 -1.23 -8.04 0.83
CA LEU A 56 -1.57 -7.01 -0.15
C LEU A 56 -3.06 -6.64 -0.08
N ALA A 57 -3.95 -7.63 0.06
CA ALA A 57 -5.37 -7.38 0.26
C ALA A 57 -5.66 -6.61 1.56
N ARG A 58 -4.91 -6.86 2.64
CA ARG A 58 -5.04 -6.12 3.91
C ARG A 58 -4.59 -4.68 3.77
N ILE A 59 -3.46 -4.45 3.09
CA ILE A 59 -2.97 -3.11 2.78
C ILE A 59 -4.03 -2.38 1.94
N ALA A 60 -4.49 -2.98 0.83
CA ALA A 60 -5.49 -2.39 -0.07
C ALA A 60 -6.79 -1.98 0.64
N ARG A 61 -7.23 -2.73 1.66
CA ARG A 61 -8.38 -2.34 2.50
C ARG A 61 -8.12 -1.11 3.36
N HIS A 62 -6.89 -0.95 3.85
CA HIS A 62 -6.50 0.16 4.70
C HIS A 62 -6.23 1.44 3.92
N ILE A 63 -5.80 1.29 2.66
CA ILE A 63 -5.43 2.39 1.76
C ILE A 63 -6.47 2.66 0.66
N GLY A 64 -7.68 2.13 0.84
CA GLY A 64 -8.72 1.97 -0.19
C GLY A 64 -9.19 3.26 -0.87
N PRO A 65 -10.31 3.22 -1.60
CA PRO A 65 -10.88 4.43 -2.17
C PRO A 65 -11.47 5.28 -1.04
N ARG A 66 -11.32 6.60 -1.19
CA ARG A 66 -11.69 7.68 -0.25
C ARG A 66 -12.96 7.34 0.56
N PRO A 67 -13.07 7.70 1.85
CA PRO A 67 -14.25 7.35 2.68
C PRO A 67 -15.62 7.74 2.06
N GLU A 68 -15.65 8.72 1.15
CA GLU A 68 -16.83 9.11 0.37
C GLU A 68 -17.19 8.20 -0.83
N THR A 69 -16.31 7.28 -1.25
CA THR A 69 -16.53 6.42 -2.43
C THR A 69 -16.20 4.96 -2.11
N ARG A 70 -17.24 4.18 -1.84
CA ARG A 70 -17.13 2.74 -1.49
C ARG A 70 -17.01 1.88 -2.75
N ASP A 71 -15.95 2.06 -3.55
CA ASP A 71 -15.77 1.28 -4.79
C ASP A 71 -14.38 0.63 -4.88
N ALA A 72 -14.27 -0.61 -4.40
CA ALA A 72 -13.03 -1.36 -4.18
C ALA A 72 -12.19 -1.68 -5.45
N ARG A 73 -12.61 -1.23 -6.63
CA ARG A 73 -11.93 -1.50 -7.92
C ARG A 73 -10.71 -0.62 -8.17
N ALA A 74 -10.66 0.62 -7.66
CA ALA A 74 -9.60 1.58 -7.99
C ALA A 74 -8.21 1.23 -7.39
N ALA A 75 -8.18 0.62 -6.21
CA ALA A 75 -6.92 0.27 -5.52
C ALA A 75 -6.11 -0.82 -6.23
N SER A 76 -6.75 -1.63 -7.10
CA SER A 76 -6.08 -2.70 -7.85
C SER A 76 -5.28 -2.16 -9.05
N HIS A 77 -5.65 -1.00 -9.60
CA HIS A 77 -4.95 -0.42 -10.76
C HIS A 77 -3.65 0.29 -10.36
N ALA A 78 -3.66 1.04 -9.25
CA ALA A 78 -2.52 1.87 -8.86
C ALA A 78 -1.24 1.10 -8.45
N LEU A 79 -1.39 -0.18 -8.04
CA LEU A 79 -0.26 -1.04 -7.66
C LEU A 79 0.25 -1.91 -8.83
N THR A 80 -0.45 -1.91 -9.98
CA THR A 80 -0.21 -2.85 -11.09
C THR A 80 0.15 -2.19 -12.42
N THR A 81 0.08 -0.85 -12.53
CA THR A 81 0.56 -0.15 -13.74
C THR A 81 2.08 -0.08 -13.75
N ARG A 82 2.70 -1.14 -14.26
CA ARG A 82 4.03 -1.14 -14.85
C ARG A 82 3.89 -0.80 -16.33
N THR A 83 4.63 0.22 -16.76
CA THR A 83 5.31 0.38 -18.07
C THR A 83 4.50 0.12 -19.35
N ASP A 84 4.32 1.16 -20.18
CA ASP A 84 5.08 1.34 -21.44
C ASP A 84 4.61 2.61 -22.16
N GLN A 85 5.45 3.65 -22.14
CA GLN A 85 5.98 4.39 -23.31
C GLN A 85 7.11 5.30 -22.82
#